data_AF-A0A8T3SUV5-F1
#
_entry.id   AF-A0A8T3SUV5-F1
#
_cell.length_a   1.000
_cell.length_b   1.000
_cell.length_c   1.000
_cell.angle_alpha   90.00
_cell.angle_beta   90.00
_cell.angle_gamma   90.00
#
_symmetry.space_group_name_H-M   'P 1'
#
loop_
_entity.id
_entity.type
_entity.pdbx_description
1 polymer ?
#
loop_
_entity_poly.entity_id
_entity_poly.type
_entity_poly.pdbx_seq_one_letter_code
_entity_poly.pdbx_strand_id
1 'polypeptide(L)' 'IAPGQAHDYPVTIANGWMPPSCDVLINLDSQAPAFFDRFKRVAEIVDSEQREAGRARFRFYRERGCELSHHSITDG' A
#
# COMPACT_ATOMS: atom_id res chain seq x y z
N ILE A 1 7.43 3.63 21.68
CA ILE A 1 6.06 3.13 21.37
C ILE A 1 6.14 1.62 21.48
N ALA A 2 5.39 0.99 22.38
CA ALA A 2 5.40 -0.47 22.48
C ALA A 2 4.78 -1.07 21.20
N PRO A 3 5.39 -2.08 20.57
CA PRO A 3 4.76 -2.78 19.45
C PRO A 3 3.46 -3.42 19.92
N GLY A 4 2.38 -3.29 19.14
CA GLY A 4 1.12 -4.01 19.38
C GLY A 4 0.04 -3.29 20.19
N GLN A 5 0.22 -2.03 20.60
CA GLN A 5 -0.93 -1.24 21.07
C GLN A 5 -1.68 -0.65 19.88
N ALA A 6 -2.92 -1.09 19.68
CA ALA A 6 -3.85 -0.49 18.75
C ALA A 6 -4.23 0.91 19.27
N HIS A 7 -3.54 1.93 18.77
CA HIS A 7 -3.97 3.31 18.92
C HIS A 7 -4.74 3.72 17.67
N ASP A 8 -5.85 4.41 17.85
CA ASP A 8 -6.68 4.97 16.78
C ASP A 8 -6.03 6.25 16.25
N TYR A 9 -4.87 6.09 15.60
CA TYR A 9 -4.22 7.19 14.91
C TYR A 9 -4.76 7.30 13.49
N PRO A 10 -5.04 8.53 13.00
CA PRO A 10 -5.48 8.73 11.63
C PRO A 10 -4.43 8.26 10.61
N VAL A 11 -3.16 8.19 11.01
CA VAL A 11 -2.06 7.64 10.22
C VAL A 11 -1.26 6.69 11.10
N THR A 12 -1.20 5.42 10.69
CA THR A 12 -0.38 4.39 11.34
C THR A 12 0.79 4.03 10.42
N ILE A 13 2.01 4.08 10.96
CA ILE A 13 3.22 3.60 10.27
C ILE A 13 3.55 2.22 10.82
N ALA A 14 3.53 1.22 9.95
CA ALA A 14 3.77 -0.17 10.29
C ALA A 14 4.83 -0.78 9.37
N ASN A 15 5.50 -1.83 9.84
CA ASN A 15 6.46 -2.61 9.06
C ASN A 15 6.29 -4.10 9.38
N GLY A 16 5.70 -4.86 8.46
CA GLY A 16 5.55 -6.31 8.57
C GLY A 16 4.51 -6.82 9.58
N TRP A 17 3.73 -5.93 10.21
CA TRP A 17 2.63 -6.32 11.10
C TRP A 17 1.30 -5.72 10.62
N MET A 18 0.20 -6.40 10.95
CA MET A 18 -1.15 -6.00 10.53
C MET A 18 -1.62 -4.79 11.35
N PRO A 19 -1.86 -3.61 10.72
CA PRO A 19 -2.36 -2.45 11.43
C PRO A 19 -3.81 -2.69 11.92
N PRO A 20 -4.29 -1.89 12.89
CA PRO A 20 -5.71 -1.82 13.23
C PRO A 20 -6.57 -1.39 12.03
N SER A 21 -7.90 -1.34 12.18
CA SER A 21 -8.81 -1.03 11.07
C SER A 21 -8.42 0.27 10.37
N CYS A 22 -8.11 0.18 9.08
CA CYS A 22 -7.67 1.28 8.23
C CYS A 22 -8.36 1.15 6.87
N ASP A 23 -8.84 2.26 6.33
CA ASP A 23 -9.51 2.25 5.02
C ASP A 23 -8.52 2.22 3.84
N VAL A 24 -7.33 2.81 4.02
CA VAL A 24 -6.33 3.01 2.95
C VAL A 24 -4.99 2.43 3.37
N LEU A 25 -4.38 1.66 2.47
CA LEU A 25 -3.00 1.22 2.57
C LEU A 25 -2.14 2.07 1.63
N ILE A 26 -1.06 2.66 2.16
CA ILE A 26 0.05 3.16 1.35
C ILE A 26 1.14 2.09 1.44
N ASN A 27 1.37 1.36 0.36
CA ASN A 27 2.40 0.34 0.32
C ASN A 27 3.72 0.94 -0.16
N LEU A 28 4.75 0.80 0.66
CA LEU A 28 6.13 1.20 0.36
C LEU A 28 7.06 -0.01 0.21
N ASP A 29 6.52 -1.23 0.33
CA ASP A 29 7.29 -2.46 0.14
C ASP A 29 7.40 -2.81 -1.36
N SER A 30 8.44 -3.55 -1.69
CA SER A 30 8.67 -4.14 -3.01
C SER A 30 7.54 -5.08 -3.44
N GLN A 31 6.83 -5.69 -2.50
CA GLN A 31 5.71 -6.63 -2.74
C GLN A 31 4.39 -6.10 -2.17
N ALA A 32 3.27 -6.64 -2.68
CA ALA A 32 1.97 -6.39 -2.05
C ALA A 32 1.87 -7.20 -0.73
N PRO A 33 1.47 -6.57 0.39
CA PRO A 33 1.27 -7.30 1.65
C PRO A 33 0.18 -8.36 1.51
N ALA A 34 0.34 -9.49 2.21
CA ALA A 34 -0.65 -10.59 2.17
C ALA A 34 -2.05 -10.18 2.64
N PHE A 35 -2.16 -9.09 3.40
CA PHE A 35 -3.40 -8.57 3.97
C PHE A 35 -3.92 -7.30 3.25
N PHE A 36 -3.45 -7.01 2.02
CA PHE A 36 -3.84 -5.81 1.27
C PHE A 36 -5.34 -5.74 0.96
N ASP A 37 -6.01 -6.90 0.87
CA ASP A 37 -7.43 -7.04 0.54
C ASP A 37 -8.37 -6.57 1.66
N ARG A 38 -7.84 -6.30 2.85
CA ARG A 38 -8.58 -5.71 3.97
C ARG A 38 -8.84 -4.21 3.80
N PHE A 39 -8.10 -3.55 2.92
CA PHE A 39 -8.20 -2.12 2.71
C PHE A 39 -9.15 -1.82 1.55
N LYS A 40 -9.89 -0.72 1.66
CA LYS A 40 -10.79 -0.26 0.59
C LYS A 40 -10.00 0.32 -0.59
N ARG A 41 -8.80 0.83 -0.34
CA ARG A 41 -7.90 1.38 -1.36
C ARG A 41 -6.45 1.05 -1.04
N VAL A 42 -5.68 0.82 -2.11
CA VAL A 42 -4.22 0.71 -2.03
C VAL A 42 -3.60 1.79 -2.90
N ALA A 43 -2.68 2.55 -2.33
CA ALA A 43 -1.83 3.49 -3.04
C ALA A 43 -0.40 2.96 -3.05
N GLU A 44 0.24 3.06 -4.21
CA GLU A 44 1.60 2.63 -4.47
C GLU A 44 2.41 3.84 -4.92
N ILE A 45 3.56 4.07 -4.30
CA ILE A 45 4.50 5.09 -4.76
C ILE A 45 5.56 4.40 -5.63
N VAL A 46 5.68 4.85 -6.87
CA VAL A 46 6.61 4.26 -7.84
C VAL A 46 7.51 5.36 -8.38
N ASP A 47 8.77 5.32 -7.95
CA ASP A 47 9.85 6.12 -8.54
C ASP A 47 10.51 5.37 -9.71
N SER A 48 11.55 5.97 -10.29
CA SER A 48 12.31 5.38 -11.39
C SER A 48 13.01 4.06 -11.03
N GLU A 49 13.47 3.91 -9.79
CA GLU A 49 14.19 2.73 -9.31
C GLU A 49 13.24 1.56 -9.03
N GLN A 50 12.01 1.86 -8.61
CA GLN A 50 10.99 0.89 -8.26
C GLN A 50 10.09 0.47 -9.43
N ARG A 51 10.40 0.91 -10.65
CA ARG A 51 9.51 0.75 -11.81
C ARG A 51 9.17 -0.71 -12.11
N GLU A 52 10.12 -1.63 -11.91
CA GLU A 52 9.89 -3.08 -12.11
C GLU A 52 9.00 -3.69 -11.05
N ALA A 53 9.30 -3.42 -9.78
CA ALA A 53 8.51 -3.87 -8.65
C ALA A 53 7.07 -3.30 -8.73
N GLY A 54 6.93 -2.02 -9.06
CA GLY A 54 5.64 -1.38 -9.28
C GLY A 54 4.83 -2.04 -10.41
N ARG A 55 5.47 -2.41 -11.53
CA ARG A 55 4.80 -3.18 -12.60
C ARG A 55 4.35 -4.56 -12.14
N ALA A 56 5.12 -5.23 -11.28
CA ALA A 56 4.73 -6.52 -10.71
C ALA A 56 3.50 -6.39 -9.79
N ARG A 57 3.50 -5.41 -8.90
CA ARG A 57 2.35 -5.12 -8.02
C ARG A 57 1.11 -4.69 -8.80
N PHE A 58 1.26 -3.86 -9.83
CA PHE A 58 0.16 -3.49 -10.73
C PHE A 58 -0.52 -4.72 -11.37
N ARG A 59 0.27 -5.68 -11.88
CA ARG A 59 -0.27 -6.94 -12.42
C ARG A 59 -0.96 -7.77 -11.33
N PHE A 60 -0.33 -7.88 -10.16
CA PHE A 60 -0.87 -8.62 -9.02
C PHE A 60 -2.25 -8.11 -8.59
N TYR A 61 -2.46 -6.79 -8.53
CA TYR A 61 -3.76 -6.20 -8.21
C TYR A 61 -4.76 -6.38 -9.35
N ARG A 62 -4.34 -6.22 -10.61
CA ARG A 62 -5.19 -6.45 -11.79
C ARG A 62 -5.79 -7.86 -11.80
N GLU A 63 -4.95 -8.86 -11.56
CA GLU A 63 -5.35 -10.28 -11.57
C GLU A 63 -6.35 -10.63 -10.47
N ARG A 64 -6.47 -9.79 -9.43
CA ARG A 64 -7.45 -9.92 -8.35
C ARG A 64 -8.71 -9.09 -8.55
N GLY A 65 -8.84 -8.46 -9.72
CA GLY A 65 -10.03 -7.67 -10.07
C GLY A 65 -10.08 -6.29 -9.44
N CYS A 66 -8.95 -5.77 -8.94
CA CYS A 66 -8.90 -4.40 -8.44
C CYS A 66 -9.12 -3.41 -9.59
N GLU A 67 -9.86 -2.33 -9.30
CA GLU A 67 -9.88 -1.15 -10.17
C GLU A 67 -8.54 -0.44 -10.08
N LEU A 68 -7.90 -0.18 -11.23
CA LEU A 68 -6.56 0.38 -11.28
C LEU A 68 -6.59 1.80 -11.85
N SER A 69 -6.02 2.73 -11.08
CA SER A 69 -5.81 4.12 -11.48
C SER A 69 -4.33 4.47 -11.39
N HIS A 70 -3.87 5.33 -12.30
CA HIS A 70 -2.50 5.85 -12.31
C HIS A 70 -2.55 7.37 -12.26
N HIS A 71 -1.82 7.96 -11.32
CA HIS A 71 -1.71 9.40 -11.16
C HIS A 71 -0.25 9.81 -11.33
N SER A 72 0.04 10.67 -12.31
CA SER A 72 1.35 11.30 -12.41
C SER A 72 1.41 12.44 -11.42
N ILE A 73 2.33 12.38 -10.46
CA ILE A 73 2.61 13.47 -9.54
C ILE A 73 3.82 14.22 -10.10
N THR A 74 3.62 15.47 -10.51
CA THR A 74 4.69 16.38 -10.90
C THR A 74 4.86 17.42 -9.81
N ASP A 75 6.10 17.83 -9.53
CA ASP A 75 6.33 19.02 -8.72
C ASP A 75 5.68 20.23 -9.41
N GLY A 76 4.92 21.01 -8.63
CA GLY A 76 4.16 22.17 -9.10
C GLY A 76 5.03 23.38 -9.43
#